data_AF-A0A524CEB0-F1
#
_entry.id   AF-A0A524CEB0-F1
#
_cell.length_a   1.000
_cell.length_b   1.000
_cell.length_c   1.000
_cell.angle_alpha   90.00
_cell.angle_beta   90.00
_cell.angle_gamma   90.00
#
_symmetry.space_group_name_H-M   'P 1'
#
loop_
_entity.id
_entity.type
_entity.pdbx_description
1 polymer ?
#
loop_
_entity_poly.entity_id
_entity_poly.type
_entity_poly.pdbx_seq_one_letter_code
_entity_poly.pdbx_strand_id
1 'polypeptide(L)'
;MDDNELKEMRLLIESMQSALVELFDELTELRKRLDSLQDDSPEPTPRVIPLFSEVSAARESTEETVQTNDTTPKDTPAPSETEGSPITETPEEIQEQDHSHVSEKASSVNAKVSRVLDPIALELRTGEASAEIVFEFLQTAKDYLIDDDSRKEKVARDIDVVLRFLKARGKRAIRDEERENILKRMERWKAHLVAYTSSPVR
;
A
#
# COMPACT_ATOMS: atom_id res chain seq x y z
N MET A 1 -14.50 21.11 -17.48
CA MET A 1 -14.57 21.53 -16.07
C MET A 1 -15.26 22.85 -16.07
N ASP A 2 -16.47 22.84 -15.55
CA ASP A 2 -17.34 24.00 -15.61
C ASP A 2 -17.00 24.95 -14.46
N ASP A 3 -17.19 26.25 -14.68
CA ASP A 3 -16.90 27.27 -13.67
C ASP A 3 -17.68 27.05 -12.36
N ASN A 4 -18.82 26.35 -12.45
CA ASN A 4 -19.61 25.93 -11.28
C ASN A 4 -18.91 24.84 -10.46
N GLU A 5 -18.32 23.83 -11.13
CA GLU A 5 -17.55 22.76 -10.46
C GLU A 5 -16.30 23.34 -9.78
N LEU A 6 -15.63 24.30 -10.43
CA LEU A 6 -14.49 25.01 -9.86
C LEU A 6 -14.87 25.82 -8.61
N LYS A 7 -16.07 26.38 -8.57
CA LYS A 7 -16.59 27.11 -7.41
C LYS A 7 -16.94 26.17 -6.25
N GLU A 8 -17.59 25.05 -6.54
CA GLU A 8 -17.91 24.03 -5.54
C GLU A 8 -16.64 23.43 -4.91
N MET A 9 -15.64 23.12 -5.73
CA MET A 9 -14.33 22.66 -5.23
C MET A 9 -13.66 23.69 -4.33
N ARG A 10 -13.72 24.99 -4.66
CA ARG A 10 -13.17 26.05 -3.80
C ARG A 10 -13.89 26.14 -2.46
N LEU A 11 -15.22 26.08 -2.46
CA LEU A 11 -16.03 26.11 -1.23
C LEU A 11 -15.73 24.88 -0.35
N LEU A 12 -15.55 23.71 -0.95
CA LEU A 12 -15.17 22.50 -0.23
C LEU A 12 -13.78 22.64 0.40
N ILE A 13 -12.81 23.15 -0.36
CA ILE A 13 -11.45 23.39 0.16
C ILE A 13 -11.47 24.39 1.31
N GLU A 14 -12.21 25.49 1.19
CA GLU A 14 -12.34 26.49 2.26
C GLU A 14 -12.96 25.87 3.53
N SER A 15 -14.00 25.05 3.39
CA SER A 15 -14.62 24.33 4.51
C SER A 15 -13.67 23.32 5.16
N MET A 16 -12.88 22.59 4.37
CA MET A 16 -11.90 21.66 4.91
C MET A 16 -10.78 22.39 5.64
N GLN A 17 -10.31 23.51 5.10
CA GLN A 17 -9.27 24.32 5.71
C GLN A 17 -9.73 24.93 7.03
N SER A 18 -10.98 25.42 7.13
CA SER A 18 -11.51 25.92 8.40
C SER A 18 -11.63 24.82 9.45
N ALA A 19 -12.12 23.63 9.08
CA ALA A 19 -12.23 22.50 10.00
C ALA A 19 -10.86 22.01 10.50
N LEU A 20 -9.84 22.01 9.63
CA LEU A 20 -8.48 21.64 10.02
C LEU A 20 -7.84 22.62 11.00
N VAL A 21 -8.12 23.92 10.84
CA VAL A 21 -7.64 24.95 11.78
C VAL A 21 -8.29 24.76 13.14
N GLU A 22 -9.60 24.53 13.19
CA GLU A 22 -10.33 24.26 14.44
C GLU A 22 -9.79 23.03 15.17
N LEU A 23 -9.58 21.92 14.47
CA LEU A 23 -8.97 20.71 15.06
C LEU A 23 -7.54 20.96 15.56
N PHE A 24 -6.77 21.78 14.85
CA PHE A 24 -5.42 22.12 15.28
C PHE A 24 -5.42 22.98 16.55
N ASP A 25 -6.38 23.90 16.67
CA ASP A 25 -6.58 24.70 17.86
C ASP A 25 -6.99 23.82 19.06
N GLU A 26 -7.91 22.87 18.86
CA GLU A 26 -8.31 21.89 19.89
C GLU A 26 -7.12 21.04 20.37
N LEU A 27 -6.31 20.52 19.43
CA LEU A 27 -5.12 19.73 19.77
C LEU A 27 -4.07 20.58 20.50
N THR A 28 -3.92 21.84 20.11
CA THR A 28 -3.02 22.77 20.78
C THR A 28 -3.50 23.10 22.19
N GLU A 29 -4.82 23.24 22.39
CA GLU A 29 -5.41 23.44 23.70
C GLU A 29 -5.26 22.20 24.59
N LEU A 30 -5.53 21.01 24.07
CA LEU A 30 -5.32 19.74 24.77
C LEU A 30 -3.87 19.55 25.18
N ARG A 31 -2.92 19.89 24.30
CA ARG A 31 -1.50 19.86 24.61
C ARG A 31 -1.12 20.85 25.70
N LYS A 32 -1.62 22.09 25.65
CA LYS A 32 -1.41 23.08 26.72
C LYS A 32 -1.96 22.60 28.06
N ARG A 33 -3.13 21.95 28.06
CA ARG A 33 -3.71 21.36 29.28
C ARG A 33 -2.83 20.22 29.81
N LEU A 34 -2.34 19.35 28.93
CA LEU A 34 -1.43 18.26 29.31
C LEU A 34 -0.09 18.79 29.86
N ASP A 35 0.51 19.78 29.21
CA ASP A 35 1.74 20.42 29.64
C ASP A 35 1.54 21.13 31.00
N SER A 36 0.37 21.77 31.22
CA SER A 36 0.04 22.37 32.52
C SER A 36 -0.15 21.35 33.65
N LEU A 37 -0.66 20.15 33.34
CA LEU A 37 -0.73 19.02 34.28
C LEU A 37 0.66 18.44 34.62
N GLN A 38 1.64 18.67 33.75
CA GLN A 38 3.01 18.20 33.93
C GLN A 38 3.85 19.14 34.80
N ASP A 39 3.56 20.46 34.78
CA ASP A 39 4.27 21.49 35.56
C ASP A 39 3.83 21.58 37.04
N ASP A 40 2.66 21.07 37.40
CA ASP A 40 2.18 21.04 38.81
C ASP A 40 2.69 19.83 39.62
N SER A 41 3.59 19.00 39.05
CA SER A 41 4.14 17.81 39.71
C SER A 41 5.64 17.93 39.96
N PRO A 42 6.11 18.14 41.20
CA PRO A 42 7.52 18.06 41.52
C PRO A 42 8.00 16.59 41.56
N GLU A 43 8.57 16.12 40.44
CA GLU A 43 9.50 14.97 40.31
C GLU A 43 9.01 13.52 40.68
N PRO A 44 9.71 12.45 40.26
CA PRO A 44 9.78 11.92 38.90
C PRO A 44 9.26 10.46 38.83
N THR A 45 8.41 10.11 37.86
CA THR A 45 8.30 8.77 37.23
C THR A 45 7.06 8.74 36.31
N PRO A 46 7.17 8.28 35.04
CA PRO A 46 5.97 7.97 34.28
C PRO A 46 5.29 6.76 34.92
N ARG A 47 4.08 6.95 35.45
CA ARG A 47 3.17 5.85 35.78
C ARG A 47 2.74 5.19 34.47
N VAL A 48 3.56 4.29 33.96
CA VAL A 48 3.12 3.28 33.01
C VAL A 48 2.17 2.37 33.80
N ILE A 49 0.86 2.52 33.58
CA ILE A 49 -0.13 1.59 34.09
C ILE A 49 0.01 0.32 33.24
N PRO A 50 0.44 -0.83 33.79
CA PRO A 50 0.45 -2.06 33.03
C PRO A 50 -1.00 -2.51 32.82
N LEU A 51 -1.42 -2.66 31.56
CA LEU A 51 -2.75 -3.12 31.13
C LEU A 51 -3.10 -4.56 31.56
N PHE A 52 -2.24 -5.22 32.34
CA PHE A 52 -2.41 -6.59 32.81
C PHE A 52 -2.04 -6.71 34.29
N SER A 53 -2.82 -6.10 35.17
CA SER A 53 -2.74 -6.33 36.61
C SER A 53 -3.73 -7.44 37.03
N GLU A 54 -3.15 -8.62 37.32
CA GLU A 54 -3.52 -9.53 38.41
C GLU A 54 -5.02 -9.90 38.58
N VAL A 55 -5.44 -11.01 37.94
CA VAL A 55 -6.63 -11.75 38.35
C VAL A 55 -6.26 -12.63 39.55
N SER A 56 -6.49 -12.09 40.74
CA SER A 56 -6.53 -12.86 41.98
C SER A 56 -7.82 -13.67 42.04
N ALA A 57 -7.78 -14.96 41.70
CA ALA A 57 -8.79 -15.92 42.10
C ALA A 57 -8.14 -17.00 42.96
N ALA A 58 -8.19 -16.78 44.26
CA ALA A 58 -7.85 -17.78 45.25
C ALA A 58 -8.85 -18.95 45.17
N ARG A 59 -8.30 -20.15 44.97
CA ARG A 59 -8.70 -21.48 45.51
C ARG A 59 -10.20 -21.79 45.62
N GLU A 60 -10.62 -22.86 44.95
CA GLU A 60 -10.91 -24.11 45.68
C GLU A 60 -10.85 -25.35 44.78
N SER A 61 -10.34 -26.42 45.38
CA SER A 61 -10.04 -27.73 44.83
C SER A 61 -11.22 -28.66 45.08
N THR A 62 -11.76 -29.34 44.08
CA THR A 62 -12.47 -30.60 44.30
C THR A 62 -12.41 -31.50 43.06
N GLU A 63 -12.10 -32.75 43.33
CA GLU A 63 -11.79 -33.84 42.41
C GLU A 63 -13.03 -34.46 41.75
N GLU A 64 -12.76 -35.26 40.71
CA GLU A 64 -13.42 -36.54 40.39
C GLU A 64 -14.80 -36.59 39.68
N THR A 65 -14.82 -37.02 38.40
CA THR A 65 -15.29 -38.37 37.96
C THR A 65 -15.91 -38.40 36.55
N VAL A 66 -15.54 -39.44 35.81
CA VAL A 66 -15.92 -39.86 34.44
C VAL A 66 -17.32 -40.50 34.37
N GLN A 67 -18.07 -40.27 33.27
CA GLN A 67 -18.96 -41.23 32.56
C GLN A 67 -19.62 -40.50 31.36
N THR A 68 -19.26 -40.73 30.09
CA THR A 68 -19.69 -41.77 29.12
C THR A 68 -21.20 -42.07 29.08
N ASN A 69 -21.84 -41.75 27.94
CA ASN A 69 -22.95 -42.42 27.23
C ASN A 69 -23.26 -41.52 26.01
N ASP A 70 -22.72 -41.74 24.81
CA ASP A 70 -23.18 -42.67 23.75
C ASP A 70 -24.70 -42.70 23.51
N THR A 71 -25.14 -42.09 22.39
CA THR A 71 -26.18 -42.58 21.45
C THR A 71 -26.29 -41.59 20.27
N THR A 72 -25.76 -41.98 19.12
CA THR A 72 -25.88 -41.39 17.76
C THR A 72 -27.25 -41.76 17.11
N PRO A 73 -27.52 -41.50 15.82
CA PRO A 73 -27.59 -40.27 15.00
C PRO A 73 -29.00 -40.10 14.34
N LYS A 74 -29.27 -39.00 13.63
CA LYS A 74 -30.27 -39.04 12.54
C LYS A 74 -29.95 -38.12 11.36
N ASP A 75 -29.86 -38.78 10.22
CA ASP A 75 -29.56 -38.42 8.83
C ASP A 75 -30.16 -37.13 8.23
N THR A 76 -29.28 -36.42 7.51
CA THR A 76 -29.44 -35.59 6.27
C THR A 76 -30.09 -36.43 5.14
N PRO A 77 -30.91 -35.93 4.18
CA PRO A 77 -30.41 -35.03 3.12
C PRO A 77 -31.37 -34.04 2.42
N ALA A 78 -30.79 -32.96 1.87
CA ALA A 78 -31.24 -32.25 0.65
C ALA A 78 -30.71 -33.01 -0.60
N PRO A 79 -31.24 -32.90 -1.85
CA PRO A 79 -31.31 -31.63 -2.61
C PRO A 79 -32.42 -31.58 -3.70
N SER A 80 -32.62 -30.43 -4.37
CA SER A 80 -32.83 -30.38 -5.83
C SER A 80 -32.80 -28.95 -6.39
N GLU A 81 -32.13 -28.86 -7.53
CA GLU A 81 -31.78 -27.72 -8.36
C GLU A 81 -32.96 -27.27 -9.23
N THR A 82 -32.99 -26.00 -9.65
CA THR A 82 -33.64 -25.59 -10.90
C THR A 82 -32.92 -24.37 -11.49
N GLU A 83 -32.44 -24.54 -12.73
CA GLU A 83 -31.70 -23.59 -13.56
C GLU A 83 -32.61 -22.58 -14.31
N GLY A 84 -32.05 -21.42 -14.69
CA GLY A 84 -32.13 -20.89 -16.07
C GLY A 84 -33.03 -19.68 -16.41
N SER A 85 -32.43 -18.46 -16.44
CA SER A 85 -32.47 -17.33 -17.45
C SER A 85 -33.81 -16.83 -18.09
N PRO A 86 -33.90 -15.65 -18.80
CA PRO A 86 -32.85 -14.80 -19.43
C PRO A 86 -32.99 -13.23 -19.40
N ILE A 87 -31.87 -12.56 -19.68
CA ILE A 87 -31.60 -11.39 -20.59
C ILE A 87 -32.70 -10.32 -20.84
N THR A 88 -32.35 -9.04 -20.63
CA THR A 88 -32.93 -7.90 -21.38
C THR A 88 -31.84 -6.89 -21.78
N GLU A 89 -31.90 -6.47 -23.04
CA GLU A 89 -30.94 -5.69 -23.83
C GLU A 89 -31.09 -4.15 -23.66
N THR A 90 -30.03 -3.47 -24.13
CA THR A 90 -29.69 -2.04 -24.24
C THR A 90 -30.63 -1.20 -25.15
N PRO A 91 -30.51 0.15 -25.16
CA PRO A 91 -29.65 0.84 -26.16
C PRO A 91 -28.87 2.04 -25.57
N GLU A 92 -27.55 2.14 -25.77
CA GLU A 92 -26.86 2.98 -26.77
C GLU A 92 -27.35 4.44 -26.91
N GLU A 93 -26.55 5.39 -26.40
CA GLU A 93 -26.21 6.61 -27.15
C GLU A 93 -24.78 7.06 -26.78
N ILE A 94 -23.97 7.21 -27.82
CA ILE A 94 -22.55 7.51 -27.85
C ILE A 94 -22.38 9.04 -27.92
N GLN A 95 -21.53 9.63 -27.06
CA GLN A 95 -20.78 10.82 -27.44
C GLN A 95 -19.31 10.68 -27.03
N GLU A 96 -18.49 10.50 -28.06
CA GLU A 96 -17.05 10.50 -28.06
C GLU A 96 -16.51 11.90 -27.72
N GLN A 97 -15.58 12.00 -26.77
CA GLN A 97 -14.58 13.06 -26.77
C GLN A 97 -13.24 12.56 -26.19
N ASP A 98 -12.45 12.02 -27.12
CA ASP A 98 -10.99 12.07 -27.26
C ASP A 98 -10.16 12.70 -26.12
N HIS A 99 -9.88 11.91 -25.08
CA HIS A 99 -8.74 12.10 -24.16
C HIS A 99 -8.13 10.74 -23.75
N SER A 100 -7.99 9.82 -24.70
CA SER A 100 -7.45 8.47 -24.47
C SER A 100 -5.93 8.43 -24.64
N HIS A 101 -5.17 8.93 -23.65
CA HIS A 101 -3.81 8.39 -23.49
C HIS A 101 -3.22 8.51 -22.08
N VAL A 102 -3.82 9.30 -21.18
CA VAL A 102 -3.35 9.44 -19.79
C VAL A 102 -4.24 8.66 -18.79
N SER A 103 -5.54 8.53 -19.08
CA SER A 103 -6.52 7.88 -18.19
C SER A 103 -6.29 6.37 -18.01
N GLU A 104 -5.88 5.67 -19.09
CA GLU A 104 -5.71 4.22 -19.05
C GLU A 104 -4.58 3.76 -18.11
N LYS A 105 -3.50 4.55 -18.00
CA LYS A 105 -2.37 4.22 -17.13
C LYS A 105 -2.73 4.39 -15.66
N ALA A 106 -3.44 5.46 -15.30
CA ALA A 106 -3.90 5.67 -13.93
C ALA A 106 -4.93 4.62 -13.51
N SER A 107 -5.86 4.27 -14.41
CA SER A 107 -6.84 3.21 -14.20
C SER A 107 -6.19 1.82 -14.05
N SER A 108 -5.20 1.51 -14.90
CA SER A 108 -4.44 0.25 -14.82
C SER A 108 -3.62 0.13 -13.53
N VAL A 109 -2.97 1.21 -13.09
CA VAL A 109 -2.23 1.23 -11.83
C VAL A 109 -3.18 1.06 -10.65
N ASN A 110 -4.33 1.73 -10.65
CA ASN A 110 -5.31 1.60 -9.58
C ASN A 110 -5.88 0.16 -9.50
N ALA A 111 -6.22 -0.44 -10.65
CA ALA A 111 -6.65 -1.84 -10.71
C ALA A 111 -5.57 -2.82 -10.21
N LYS A 112 -4.29 -2.55 -10.51
CA LYS A 112 -3.14 -3.32 -10.00
C LYS A 112 -3.00 -3.19 -8.49
N VAL A 113 -3.17 -1.98 -7.94
CA VAL A 113 -3.11 -1.71 -6.50
C VAL A 113 -4.26 -2.40 -5.77
N SER A 114 -5.50 -2.25 -6.22
CA SER A 114 -6.67 -2.92 -5.63
C SER A 114 -6.52 -4.43 -5.64
N ARG A 115 -6.11 -5.03 -6.76
CA ARG A 115 -5.91 -6.49 -6.85
C ARG A 115 -4.93 -7.04 -5.81
N VAL A 116 -3.96 -6.23 -5.39
CA VAL A 116 -2.88 -6.65 -4.49
C VAL A 116 -3.21 -6.30 -3.03
N LEU A 117 -3.81 -5.14 -2.78
CA LEU A 117 -4.07 -4.67 -1.42
C LEU A 117 -5.45 -5.07 -0.89
N ASP A 118 -6.45 -5.31 -1.75
CA ASP A 118 -7.79 -5.69 -1.30
C ASP A 118 -7.82 -7.04 -0.55
N PRO A 119 -7.08 -8.09 -0.99
CA PRO A 119 -6.98 -9.33 -0.21
C PRO A 119 -6.34 -9.09 1.17
N ILE A 120 -5.30 -8.25 1.24
CA ILE A 120 -4.62 -7.91 2.50
C ILE A 120 -5.55 -7.14 3.42
N ALA A 121 -6.33 -6.21 2.87
CA ALA A 121 -7.32 -5.44 3.61
C ALA A 121 -8.45 -6.34 4.15
N LEU A 122 -8.85 -7.37 3.40
CA LEU A 122 -9.81 -8.36 3.86
C LEU A 122 -9.25 -9.14 5.06
N GLU A 123 -8.03 -9.67 4.95
CA GLU A 123 -7.37 -10.43 6.02
C GLU A 123 -7.14 -9.61 7.30
N LEU A 124 -6.79 -8.33 7.15
CA LEU A 124 -6.66 -7.41 8.29
C LEU A 124 -8.01 -7.12 8.97
N ARG A 125 -9.10 -7.12 8.20
CA ARG A 125 -10.44 -6.89 8.72
C ARG A 125 -11.02 -8.14 9.39
N THR A 126 -10.75 -9.32 8.86
CA THR A 126 -11.18 -10.60 9.44
C THR A 126 -10.33 -10.99 10.64
N GLY A 127 -9.06 -10.56 10.69
CA GLY A 127 -8.13 -10.88 11.76
C GLY A 127 -7.77 -12.37 11.81
N GLU A 128 -7.96 -13.09 10.71
CA GLU A 128 -7.78 -14.54 10.63
C GLU A 128 -6.31 -14.93 10.35
N ALA A 129 -5.58 -14.10 9.58
CA ALA A 129 -4.17 -14.32 9.29
C ALA A 129 -3.26 -13.90 10.45
N SER A 130 -2.20 -14.68 10.68
CA SER A 130 -1.13 -14.31 11.62
C SER A 130 -0.34 -13.09 11.12
N ALA A 131 0.26 -12.34 12.04
CA ALA A 131 1.04 -11.15 11.70
C ALA A 131 2.23 -11.45 10.74
N GLU A 132 2.79 -12.65 10.82
CA GLU A 132 3.89 -13.09 9.95
C GLU A 132 3.41 -13.26 8.50
N ILE A 133 2.24 -13.87 8.30
CA ILE A 133 1.62 -14.04 6.98
C ILE A 133 1.26 -12.67 6.37
N VAL A 134 0.67 -11.78 7.17
CA VAL A 134 0.34 -10.41 6.72
C VAL A 134 1.60 -9.65 6.34
N PHE A 135 2.69 -9.81 7.09
CA PHE A 135 3.96 -9.18 6.78
C PHE A 135 4.55 -9.68 5.45
N GLU A 136 4.53 -11.00 5.21
CA GLU A 136 4.97 -11.57 3.93
C GLU A 136 4.14 -11.06 2.76
N PHE A 137 2.82 -10.96 2.91
CA PHE A 137 1.95 -10.40 1.88
C PHE A 137 2.25 -8.92 1.61
N LEU A 138 2.46 -8.12 2.66
CA LEU A 138 2.83 -6.71 2.51
C LEU A 138 4.20 -6.53 1.85
N GLN A 139 5.17 -7.38 2.20
CA GLN A 139 6.49 -7.34 1.59
C GLN A 139 6.43 -7.73 0.11
N THR A 140 5.65 -8.75 -0.23
CA THR A 140 5.40 -9.15 -1.63
C THR A 140 4.66 -8.06 -2.40
N ALA A 141 3.65 -7.44 -1.79
CA ALA A 141 2.88 -6.34 -2.38
C ALA A 141 3.77 -5.12 -2.65
N LYS A 142 4.66 -4.77 -1.70
CA LYS A 142 5.65 -3.72 -1.85
C LYS A 142 6.54 -3.98 -3.06
N ASP A 143 7.11 -5.18 -3.17
CA ASP A 143 8.05 -5.51 -4.23
C ASP A 143 7.36 -5.54 -5.60
N TYR A 144 6.06 -5.88 -5.65
CA TYR A 144 5.26 -5.91 -6.89
C TYR A 144 4.71 -4.54 -7.32
N LEU A 145 4.35 -3.67 -6.36
CA LEU A 145 3.78 -2.35 -6.63
C LEU A 145 4.86 -1.27 -6.81
N ILE A 146 5.94 -1.37 -6.04
CA ILE A 146 7.08 -0.46 -6.11
C ILE A 146 8.14 -1.10 -7.02
N ASP A 147 7.86 -1.08 -8.31
CA ASP A 147 8.77 -1.65 -9.32
C ASP A 147 9.95 -0.70 -9.59
N ASP A 148 10.98 -0.81 -8.76
CA ASP A 148 12.26 -0.13 -8.95
C ASP A 148 12.99 -0.56 -10.22
N ASP A 149 12.71 -1.76 -10.72
CA ASP A 149 13.41 -2.34 -11.85
C ASP A 149 12.93 -1.72 -13.17
N SER A 150 11.64 -1.38 -13.28
CA SER A 150 11.11 -0.60 -14.41
C SER A 150 11.82 0.77 -14.57
N ARG A 151 12.14 1.44 -13.46
CA ARG A 151 12.87 2.71 -13.46
C ARG A 151 14.32 2.52 -13.85
N LYS A 152 14.98 1.50 -13.30
CA LYS A 152 16.38 1.15 -13.66
C LYS A 152 16.51 0.76 -15.12
N GLU A 153 15.54 0.05 -15.69
CA GLU A 153 15.52 -0.33 -17.10
C GLU A 153 15.42 0.88 -18.04
N LYS A 154 14.59 1.88 -17.68
CA LYS A 154 14.52 3.15 -18.42
C LYS A 154 15.87 3.86 -18.42
N VAL A 155 16.52 3.96 -17.25
CA VAL A 155 17.86 4.56 -17.14
C VAL A 155 18.90 3.77 -17.94
N ALA A 156 18.84 2.44 -17.94
CA ALA A 156 19.72 1.61 -18.75
C ALA A 156 19.56 1.87 -20.26
N ARG A 157 18.33 2.06 -20.74
CA ARG A 157 18.03 2.47 -22.12
C ARG A 157 18.57 3.86 -22.44
N ASP A 158 18.42 4.82 -21.53
CA ASP A 158 18.95 6.18 -21.71
C ASP A 158 20.48 6.17 -21.79
N ILE A 159 21.14 5.38 -20.94
CA ILE A 159 22.60 5.18 -21.00
C ILE A 159 23.02 4.59 -22.35
N ASP A 160 22.24 3.67 -22.92
CA ASP A 160 22.51 3.12 -24.25
C ASP A 160 22.43 4.16 -25.37
N VAL A 161 21.47 5.08 -25.29
CA VAL A 161 21.38 6.21 -26.22
C VAL A 161 22.62 7.08 -26.11
N VAL A 162 23.06 7.41 -24.88
CA VAL A 162 24.26 8.22 -24.67
C VAL A 162 25.53 7.50 -25.14
N LEU A 163 25.66 6.19 -24.89
CA LEU A 163 26.78 5.38 -25.37
C LEU A 163 26.85 5.38 -26.90
N ARG A 164 25.72 5.18 -27.59
CA ARG A 164 25.67 5.25 -29.05
C ARG A 164 26.02 6.65 -29.56
N PHE A 165 25.52 7.69 -28.90
CA PHE A 165 25.84 9.07 -29.25
C PHE A 165 27.32 9.40 -29.10
N LEU A 166 27.95 9.02 -27.98
CA LEU A 166 29.37 9.23 -27.74
C LEU A 166 30.24 8.43 -28.72
N LYS A 167 29.84 7.21 -29.07
CA LYS A 167 30.52 6.39 -30.10
C LYS A 167 30.39 7.00 -31.50
N ALA A 168 29.20 7.49 -31.87
CA ALA A 168 28.94 8.07 -33.20
C ALA A 168 29.55 9.47 -33.38
N ARG A 169 29.64 10.28 -32.32
CA ARG A 169 30.21 11.64 -32.37
C ARG A 169 31.73 11.67 -32.52
N GLY A 170 32.42 10.55 -32.23
CA GLY A 170 33.85 10.39 -32.46
C GLY A 170 34.72 11.32 -31.60
N LYS A 171 35.61 12.08 -32.24
CA LYS A 171 36.62 12.93 -31.58
C LYS A 171 36.24 14.40 -31.42
N ARG A 172 35.03 14.79 -31.83
CA ARG A 172 34.62 16.20 -31.75
C ARG A 172 34.21 16.56 -30.31
N ALA A 173 34.83 17.60 -29.77
CA ALA A 173 34.54 18.30 -28.51
C ALA A 173 35.06 17.67 -27.20
N ILE A 174 35.51 16.42 -27.19
CA ILE A 174 36.06 15.76 -25.98
C ILE A 174 37.38 15.09 -26.35
N ARG A 175 38.39 15.17 -25.47
CA ARG A 175 39.68 14.47 -25.67
C ARG A 175 39.47 12.96 -25.70
N ASP A 176 40.31 12.24 -26.44
CA ASP A 176 40.20 10.79 -26.63
C ASP A 176 40.24 10.04 -25.28
N GLU A 177 41.14 10.44 -24.37
CA GLU A 177 41.30 9.84 -23.03
C GLU A 177 40.09 10.06 -22.13
N GLU A 178 39.55 11.29 -22.11
CA GLU A 178 38.37 11.65 -21.32
C GLU A 178 37.13 10.89 -21.82
N ARG A 179 36.97 10.78 -23.15
CA ARG A 179 35.88 10.02 -23.76
C ARG A 179 35.94 8.55 -23.35
N GLU A 180 37.11 7.92 -23.43
CA GLU A 180 37.25 6.51 -23.03
C GLU A 180 36.95 6.29 -21.55
N ASN A 181 37.33 7.22 -20.67
CA ASN A 181 36.98 7.17 -19.26
C ASN A 181 35.45 7.24 -19.06
N ILE A 182 34.79 8.19 -19.74
CA ILE A 182 33.33 8.34 -19.70
C ILE A 182 32.65 7.07 -20.22
N LEU A 183 33.08 6.52 -21.36
CA LEU A 183 32.53 5.29 -21.93
C LEU A 183 32.68 4.10 -20.96
N LYS A 184 33.87 3.89 -20.39
CA LYS A 184 34.11 2.84 -19.38
C LYS A 184 33.22 3.02 -18.15
N ARG A 185 33.05 4.25 -17.67
CA ARG A 185 32.20 4.55 -16.52
C ARG A 185 30.72 4.29 -16.82
N MET A 186 30.25 4.69 -17.99
CA MET A 186 28.87 4.45 -18.42
C MET A 186 28.58 2.96 -18.66
N GLU A 187 29.53 2.21 -19.25
CA GLU A 187 29.42 0.76 -19.40
C GLU A 187 29.38 0.05 -18.03
N ARG A 188 30.18 0.51 -17.05
CA ARG A 188 30.13 -0.01 -15.67
C ARG A 188 28.80 0.29 -14.99
N TRP A 189 28.28 1.50 -15.15
CA TRP A 189 26.98 1.88 -14.60
C TRP A 189 25.83 1.10 -15.24
N LYS A 190 25.90 0.86 -16.56
CA LYS A 190 24.95 -0.01 -17.26
C LYS A 190 24.99 -1.43 -16.70
N ALA A 191 26.18 -2.02 -16.54
CA ALA A 191 26.33 -3.35 -15.99
C ALA A 191 25.76 -3.46 -14.56
N HIS A 192 25.96 -2.43 -13.75
CA HIS A 192 25.37 -2.35 -12.41
C HIS A 192 23.84 -2.31 -12.50
N LEU A 193 23.26 -1.42 -13.30
CA LEU A 193 21.80 -1.34 -13.45
C LEU A 193 21.18 -2.66 -13.91
N VAL A 194 21.81 -3.34 -14.88
CA VAL A 194 21.35 -4.65 -15.37
C VAL A 194 21.48 -5.73 -14.30
N ALA A 195 22.56 -5.76 -13.53
CA ALA A 195 22.77 -6.75 -12.47
C ALA A 195 21.68 -6.70 -11.39
N TYR A 196 21.11 -5.52 -11.10
CA TYR A 196 19.98 -5.41 -10.18
C TYR A 196 18.69 -5.95 -10.80
N THR A 197 18.46 -5.72 -12.09
CA THR A 197 17.26 -6.23 -12.79
C THR A 197 17.33 -7.73 -13.10
N SER A 198 18.53 -8.31 -13.19
CA SER A 198 18.75 -9.71 -13.51
C SER A 198 19.12 -10.57 -12.29
N SER A 199 19.22 -9.97 -11.10
CA SER A 199 19.42 -10.74 -9.87
C SER A 199 18.12 -11.46 -9.56
N PRO A 200 18.10 -12.81 -9.52
CA PRO A 200 16.91 -13.52 -9.11
C PRO A 200 16.63 -13.14 -7.65
N VAL A 201 15.41 -12.67 -7.41
CA VAL A 201 14.82 -12.53 -6.08
C VAL A 201 15.09 -13.83 -5.34
N ARG A 202 15.70 -13.73 -4.16
CA ARG A 202 16.15 -14.87 -3.36
C ARG A 202 15.35 -14.92 -2.07
#